data_AF-A0AAW5WTZ0-F1
#
_entry.id   AF-A0AAW5WTZ0-F1
#
_cell.length_a   1.000
_cell.length_b   1.000
_cell.length_c   1.000
_cell.angle_alpha   90.00
_cell.angle_beta   90.00
_cell.angle_gamma   90.00
#
_symmetry.space_group_name_H-M   'P 1'
#
loop_
_entity.id
_entity.type
_entity.pdbx_description
1 polymer ?
#
loop_
_entity_poly.entity_id
_entity_poly.type
_entity_poly.pdbx_seq_one_letter_code
_entity_poly.pdbx_strand_id
1 'polypeptide(L)'
;MKAFMYDQHYGYLLAEIEVVDANNLPPYTTTVAPDPTKSYQKFNGTEWVGGMDDATFQQQVAASIAQQQANIKPSKGQQLLMAQQANITQLQKMVMAQQANLTQMQKMIMKQQATVTDLKKGSN
;
A
#
# COMPACT_ATOMS: atom_id res chain seq x y z
N MET A 1 -20.21 -37.87 -4.13
CA MET A 1 -20.87 -36.98 -5.12
C MET A 1 -22.37 -36.95 -4.79
N LYS A 2 -23.08 -35.85 -5.01
CA LYS A 2 -24.55 -35.81 -4.86
C LYS A 2 -25.18 -35.70 -6.23
N ALA A 3 -26.15 -36.55 -6.53
CA ALA A 3 -26.96 -36.49 -7.73
C ALA A 3 -28.37 -36.04 -7.36
N PHE A 4 -28.94 -35.14 -8.17
CA PHE A 4 -30.28 -34.62 -7.97
C PHE A 4 -31.13 -35.04 -9.17
N MET A 5 -32.25 -35.68 -8.90
CA MET A 5 -33.16 -36.18 -9.91
C MET A 5 -34.36 -35.26 -10.00
N TYR A 6 -34.67 -34.73 -11.17
CA TYR A 6 -35.76 -33.79 -11.40
C TYR A 6 -36.80 -34.38 -12.34
N ASP A 7 -38.07 -34.01 -12.15
CA ASP A 7 -39.13 -34.28 -13.11
C ASP A 7 -38.89 -33.47 -14.39
N GLN A 8 -38.89 -34.15 -15.54
CA GLN A 8 -38.57 -33.51 -16.82
C GLN A 8 -39.69 -32.58 -17.33
N HIS A 9 -40.92 -32.74 -16.87
CA HIS A 9 -42.09 -31.99 -17.34
C HIS A 9 -42.36 -30.74 -16.51
N TYR A 10 -42.14 -30.82 -15.19
CA TYR A 10 -42.47 -29.77 -14.22
C TYR A 10 -41.25 -29.21 -13.46
N GLY A 11 -40.06 -29.83 -13.60
CA GLY A 11 -38.82 -29.35 -12.98
C GLY A 11 -38.73 -29.50 -11.47
N TYR A 12 -39.63 -30.27 -10.85
CA TYR A 12 -39.60 -30.51 -9.41
C TYR A 12 -38.49 -31.50 -9.03
N LEU A 13 -37.83 -31.24 -7.90
CA LEU A 13 -36.87 -32.18 -7.32
C LEU A 13 -37.62 -33.44 -6.85
N LEU A 14 -37.27 -34.57 -7.44
CA LEU A 14 -37.84 -35.88 -7.10
C LEU A 14 -37.02 -36.58 -6.02
N ALA A 15 -35.69 -36.49 -6.08
CA ALA A 15 -34.80 -37.15 -5.12
C ALA A 15 -33.40 -36.52 -5.07
N GLU A 16 -32.80 -36.56 -3.88
CA GLU A 16 -31.36 -36.37 -3.65
C GLU A 16 -30.74 -37.74 -3.38
N ILE A 17 -29.69 -38.07 -4.15
CA ILE A 17 -29.01 -39.37 -4.09
C ILE A 17 -27.54 -39.12 -3.75
N GLU A 18 -27.05 -39.79 -2.71
CA GLU A 18 -25.63 -39.81 -2.40
C GLU A 18 -24.93 -40.89 -3.25
N VAL A 19 -24.01 -40.45 -4.11
CA VAL A 19 -23.35 -41.28 -5.12
C VAL A 19 -21.88 -41.47 -4.76
N VAL A 20 -21.50 -42.73 -4.57
CA VAL A 20 -20.13 -43.14 -4.24
C VAL A 20 -19.27 -43.26 -5.51
N ASP A 21 -19.87 -43.67 -6.65
CA ASP A 21 -19.22 -43.81 -7.96
C ASP A 21 -20.15 -43.30 -9.08
N ALA A 22 -19.64 -42.45 -9.97
CA ALA A 22 -20.36 -41.91 -11.12
C ALA A 22 -20.83 -42.99 -12.12
N ASN A 23 -20.20 -44.17 -12.12
CA ASN A 23 -20.59 -45.29 -12.98
C ASN A 23 -21.93 -45.94 -12.57
N ASN A 24 -22.43 -45.66 -11.37
CA ASN A 24 -23.69 -46.20 -10.85
C ASN A 24 -24.90 -45.26 -11.06
N LEU A 25 -24.75 -44.23 -11.89
CA LEU A 25 -25.84 -43.30 -12.19
C LEU A 25 -26.89 -43.96 -13.12
N PRO A 26 -28.20 -43.71 -12.92
CA PRO A 26 -29.24 -44.22 -13.81
C PRO A 26 -29.01 -43.86 -15.28
N PRO A 27 -29.46 -44.72 -16.23
CA PRO A 27 -29.46 -44.35 -17.64
C PRO A 27 -30.28 -43.06 -17.82
N TYR A 28 -29.79 -42.17 -18.69
CA TYR A 28 -30.31 -40.80 -18.93
C TYR A 28 -30.02 -39.74 -17.86
N THR A 29 -29.07 -39.99 -16.95
CA THR A 29 -28.56 -38.95 -16.03
C THR A 29 -27.76 -37.90 -16.80
N THR A 30 -28.05 -36.61 -16.56
CA THR A 30 -27.20 -35.50 -17.01
C THR A 30 -26.32 -35.03 -15.87
N THR A 31 -25.00 -35.08 -16.06
CA THR A 31 -24.02 -34.56 -15.10
C THR A 31 -23.67 -33.12 -15.46
N VAL A 32 -23.82 -32.21 -14.50
CA VAL A 32 -23.44 -30.79 -14.66
C VAL A 32 -22.29 -30.49 -13.70
N ALA A 33 -21.08 -30.33 -14.24
CA ALA A 33 -19.86 -30.09 -13.48
C ALA A 33 -19.47 -28.60 -13.50
N PRO A 34 -18.80 -28.08 -12.46
CA PRO A 34 -18.28 -26.72 -12.48
C PRO A 34 -17.16 -26.59 -13.51
N ASP A 35 -16.95 -25.37 -14.02
CA ASP A 35 -15.82 -25.06 -14.91
C ASP A 35 -14.51 -25.20 -14.12
N PRO A 36 -13.60 -26.12 -14.48
CA PRO A 36 -12.38 -26.35 -13.69
C PRO A 36 -11.40 -25.16 -13.73
N THR A 37 -11.60 -24.20 -14.64
CA THR A 37 -10.76 -23.00 -14.77
C THR A 37 -11.22 -21.83 -13.90
N LYS A 38 -12.34 -21.99 -13.19
CA LYS A 38 -12.97 -20.93 -12.40
C LYS A 38 -13.14 -21.34 -10.95
N SER A 39 -12.65 -20.50 -10.04
CA SER A 39 -12.87 -20.65 -8.60
C SER A 39 -14.14 -19.93 -8.15
N TYR A 40 -14.72 -20.33 -7.02
CA TYR A 40 -15.90 -19.69 -6.39
C TYR A 40 -17.23 -19.74 -7.18
N GLN A 41 -17.41 -20.78 -7.99
CA GLN A 41 -18.69 -21.04 -8.65
C GLN A 41 -19.74 -21.54 -7.67
N LYS A 42 -21.02 -21.26 -7.95
CA LYS A 42 -22.16 -21.76 -7.19
C LYS A 42 -23.16 -22.44 -8.12
N PHE A 43 -23.68 -23.60 -7.71
CA PHE A 43 -24.76 -24.26 -8.41
C PHE A 43 -26.10 -23.56 -8.08
N ASN A 44 -26.85 -23.14 -9.11
CA ASN A 44 -28.15 -22.46 -8.93
C ASN A 44 -29.35 -23.42 -8.94
N GLY A 45 -29.12 -24.73 -9.07
CA GLY A 45 -30.16 -25.75 -9.24
C GLY A 45 -30.24 -26.32 -10.66
N THR A 46 -29.67 -25.62 -11.65
CA THR A 46 -29.66 -26.03 -13.06
C THR A 46 -28.26 -26.02 -13.66
N GLU A 47 -27.45 -25.01 -13.33
CA GLU A 47 -26.09 -24.85 -13.84
C GLU A 47 -25.14 -24.24 -12.79
N TRP A 48 -23.82 -24.38 -13.03
CA TRP A 48 -22.81 -23.67 -12.25
C TRP A 48 -22.67 -22.25 -12.78
N VAL A 49 -22.94 -21.27 -11.93
CA VAL A 49 -22.87 -19.84 -12.28
C VAL A 49 -21.78 -19.12 -11.48
N GLY A 50 -21.35 -17.99 -12.05
CA GLY A 50 -20.34 -17.13 -11.47
C GLY A 50 -18.94 -17.71 -11.63
N GLY A 51 -18.13 -17.51 -10.59
CA GLY A 51 -16.72 -17.86 -10.57
C GLY A 51 -15.82 -16.85 -11.26
N MET A 52 -14.55 -16.93 -10.92
CA MET A 52 -13.49 -16.04 -11.40
C MET A 52 -12.32 -16.90 -11.86
N ASP A 53 -11.78 -16.59 -13.03
CA ASP A 53 -10.54 -17.20 -13.48
C ASP A 53 -9.33 -16.62 -12.72
N ASP A 54 -8.26 -17.40 -12.66
CA ASP A 54 -7.06 -17.03 -11.92
C ASP A 54 -6.45 -15.72 -12.41
N ALA A 55 -6.49 -15.42 -13.72
CA ALA A 55 -5.91 -14.20 -14.26
C ALA A 55 -6.69 -12.96 -13.78
N THR A 56 -8.02 -13.02 -13.81
CA THR A 56 -8.89 -11.97 -13.27
C THR A 56 -8.69 -11.77 -11.77
N PHE A 57 -8.56 -12.86 -11.00
CA PHE A 57 -8.29 -12.78 -9.56
C PHE A 57 -6.94 -12.11 -9.28
N GLN A 58 -5.87 -12.55 -9.95
CA GLN A 58 -4.54 -11.97 -9.78
C GLN A 58 -4.52 -10.48 -10.15
N GLN A 59 -5.25 -10.08 -11.19
CA GLN A 59 -5.37 -8.68 -11.58
C GLN A 59 -6.07 -7.84 -10.50
N GLN A 60 -7.13 -8.35 -9.88
CA GLN A 60 -7.81 -7.66 -8.78
C GLN A 60 -6.95 -7.56 -7.52
N VAL A 61 -6.22 -8.63 -7.18
CA VAL A 61 -5.26 -8.62 -6.06
C VAL A 61 -4.18 -7.57 -6.30
N ALA A 62 -3.57 -7.55 -7.49
CA ALA A 62 -2.55 -6.56 -7.84
C ALA A 62 -3.09 -5.12 -7.77
N ALA A 63 -4.30 -4.88 -8.27
CA ALA A 63 -4.95 -3.58 -8.19
C ALA A 63 -5.20 -3.13 -6.73
N SER A 64 -5.66 -4.04 -5.88
CA SER A 64 -5.86 -3.78 -4.45
C SER A 64 -4.55 -3.46 -3.72
N ILE A 65 -3.48 -4.21 -4.01
CA ILE A 65 -2.14 -3.94 -3.47
C ILE A 65 -1.64 -2.56 -3.91
N ALA A 66 -1.76 -2.23 -5.19
CA ALA A 66 -1.34 -0.93 -5.71
C ALA A 66 -2.11 0.23 -5.05
N GLN A 67 -3.42 0.08 -4.85
CA GLN A 67 -4.26 1.06 -4.16
C GLN A 67 -3.86 1.23 -2.68
N GLN A 68 -3.55 0.13 -1.99
CA GLN A 68 -3.05 0.19 -0.61
C GLN A 68 -1.71 0.90 -0.53
N GLN A 69 -0.79 0.62 -1.46
CA GLN A 69 0.51 1.28 -1.54
C GLN A 69 0.40 2.78 -1.84
N ALA A 70 -0.50 3.18 -2.74
CA ALA A 70 -0.76 4.59 -3.06
C ALA A 70 -1.33 5.39 -1.86
N ASN A 71 -1.99 4.71 -0.92
CA ASN A 71 -2.55 5.32 0.28
C ASN A 71 -1.58 5.34 1.48
N ILE A 72 -0.34 4.87 1.32
CA ILE A 72 0.69 4.97 2.36
C ILE A 72 1.17 6.42 2.44
N LYS A 73 0.47 7.22 3.24
CA LYS A 73 0.96 8.53 3.68
C LYS A 73 2.05 8.34 4.74
N PRO A 74 3.06 9.22 4.81
CA PRO A 74 4.04 9.17 5.89
C PRO A 74 3.33 9.16 7.24
N SER A 75 3.75 8.28 8.14
CA SER A 75 3.14 8.20 9.48
C SER A 75 3.27 9.53 10.21
N LYS A 76 2.43 9.78 11.23
CA LYS A 76 2.54 11.01 12.05
C LYS A 76 3.96 11.20 12.60
N GLY A 77 4.64 10.12 12.98
CA GLY A 77 6.04 10.15 13.43
C GLY A 77 7.01 10.56 12.32
N GLN A 78 6.86 10.02 11.10
CA GLN A 78 7.70 10.41 9.95
C GLN A 78 7.50 11.88 9.57
N GLN A 79 6.26 12.38 9.58
CA GLN A 79 5.97 13.79 9.33
C GLN A 79 6.59 14.70 10.39
N LEU A 80 6.51 14.31 11.67
CA LEU A 80 7.13 15.05 12.77
C LEU A 80 8.65 15.12 12.61
N LEU A 81 9.30 14.01 12.25
CA LEU A 81 10.75 13.97 12.00
C LEU A 81 11.15 14.87 10.83
N MET A 82 10.38 14.87 9.73
CA MET A 82 10.62 15.78 8.60
C MET A 82 10.51 17.25 9.01
N ALA A 83 9.49 17.60 9.81
CA ALA A 83 9.31 18.95 10.32
C ALA A 83 10.46 19.37 11.26
N GLN A 84 10.89 18.47 12.16
CA GLN A 84 12.03 18.71 13.04
C GLN A 84 13.33 18.90 12.24
N GLN A 85 13.56 18.09 11.21
CA GLN A 85 14.74 18.21 10.35
C GLN A 85 14.78 19.57 9.61
N ALA A 86 13.62 20.05 9.14
CA ALA A 86 13.52 21.38 8.52
C ALA A 86 13.89 22.49 9.52
N ASN A 87 13.39 22.42 10.75
CA ASN A 87 13.71 23.38 11.81
C ASN A 87 15.19 23.36 12.18
N ILE A 88 15.80 22.17 12.33
CA ILE A 88 17.23 22.02 12.60
C ILE A 88 18.07 22.68 11.49
N THR A 89 17.69 22.47 10.23
CA THR A 89 18.39 23.05 9.07
C THR A 89 18.31 24.59 9.10
N GLN A 90 17.17 25.17 9.48
CA GLN A 90 17.02 26.61 9.63
C GLN A 90 17.86 27.17 10.79
N LEU A 91 17.85 26.49 11.94
CA LEU A 91 18.67 26.86 13.10
C LEU A 91 20.17 26.83 12.76
N GLN A 92 20.63 25.81 12.05
CA GLN A 92 22.01 25.71 11.57
C GLN A 92 22.42 26.90 10.70
N LYS A 93 21.57 27.31 9.75
CA LYS A 93 21.82 28.50 8.91
C LYS A 93 21.94 29.78 9.75
N MET A 94 21.05 29.97 10.74
CA MET A 94 21.10 31.15 11.61
C MET A 94 22.36 31.18 12.46
N VAL A 95 22.77 30.05 13.02
CA VAL A 95 24.02 29.95 13.81
C VAL A 95 25.24 30.27 12.93
N MET A 96 25.31 29.74 11.71
CA MET A 96 26.40 30.07 10.78
C MET A 96 26.45 31.56 10.43
N ALA A 97 25.29 32.18 10.21
CA ALA A 97 25.21 33.63 9.95
C ALA A 97 25.67 34.45 11.17
N GLN A 98 25.26 34.08 12.37
CA GLN A 98 25.74 34.71 13.60
C GLN A 98 27.25 34.54 13.79
N GLN A 99 27.79 33.35 13.52
CA GLN A 99 29.21 33.07 13.60
C GLN A 99 30.03 33.93 12.61
N ALA A 100 29.53 34.13 11.39
CA ALA A 100 30.15 35.02 10.42
C ALA A 100 30.16 36.47 10.91
N ASN A 101 29.04 36.95 11.48
CA ASN A 101 28.94 38.29 12.06
C ASN A 101 29.92 38.50 13.23
N LEU A 102 30.03 37.52 14.14
CA LEU A 102 30.99 37.56 15.25
C LEU A 102 32.44 37.63 14.73
N THR A 103 32.77 36.84 13.72
CA THR A 103 34.10 36.86 13.09
C THR A 103 34.41 38.23 12.48
N GLN A 104 33.44 38.86 11.83
CA GLN A 104 33.59 40.20 11.27
C GLN A 104 33.79 41.25 12.38
N MET A 105 33.04 41.15 13.47
CA MET A 105 33.15 42.04 14.62
C MET A 105 34.52 41.92 15.29
N GLN A 106 35.02 40.69 15.49
CA GLN A 106 36.37 40.45 16.01
C GLN A 106 37.45 41.10 15.14
N LYS A 107 37.34 40.99 13.81
CA LYS A 107 38.26 41.68 12.87
C LYS A 107 38.20 43.19 12.99
N MET A 108 37.00 43.76 13.16
CA MET A 108 36.84 45.21 13.34
C MET A 108 37.49 45.69 14.65
N ILE A 109 37.27 44.97 15.75
CA ILE A 109 37.87 45.26 17.06
C ILE A 109 39.40 45.21 16.95
N MET A 110 39.96 44.18 16.30
CA MET A 110 41.41 44.07 16.09
C MET A 110 41.98 45.27 15.32
N LYS A 111 41.29 45.72 14.25
CA LYS A 111 41.71 46.91 13.47
C LYS A 111 41.65 48.20 14.30
N GLN A 112 40.59 48.38 15.08
CA GLN A 112 40.45 49.53 15.97
C GLN A 112 41.53 49.52 17.05
N GLN A 113 41.82 48.37 17.65
CA GLN A 113 42.87 48.23 18.65
C GLN A 113 44.24 48.60 18.09
N ALA A 114 44.58 48.14 16.89
CA ALA A 114 45.83 48.52 16.21
C ALA A 114 45.93 50.04 15.99
N THR A 115 44.85 50.65 15.49
CA THR A 115 44.78 52.12 15.27
C THR A 115 45.00 52.90 16.56
N VAL A 116 44.37 52.48 17.67
CA VAL A 116 44.56 53.11 18.99
C VAL A 116 46.00 52.96 19.48
N THR A 117 46.62 51.80 19.27
CA THR A 117 48.02 51.58 19.63
C THR A 117 48.96 52.49 18.85
N ASP A 118 48.73 52.70 17.55
CA ASP A 118 49.56 53.57 16.72
C ASP A 118 49.42 55.05 17.11
N LEU A 119 48.18 55.52 17.36
CA LEU A 119 47.93 56.88 17.85
C LEU A 119 48.61 57.17 19.20
N LYS A 120 48.62 56.19 20.11
CA LYS A 120 49.32 56.31 21.39
C LYS A 120 50.84 56.42 21.24
N LYS A 121 51.44 55.78 20.24
CA LYS A 121 52.89 55.86 19.99
C LYS A 121 53.32 57.20 19.38
N GLY A 122 52.47 57.79 18.54
CA GLY A 122 52.75 59.08 17.90
C GLY A 122 52.45 60.33 18.74
N SER A 123 51.92 60.18 19.95
CA SER A 123 51.57 61.29 20.85
C SER A 123 52.60 61.56 21.97
N ASN A 124 53.80 60.96 21.87
CA ASN A 124 54.93 61.17 22.80
C ASN A 124 56.04 62.00 22.14
#